data_AF-A0A7C8JWC7-F1
#
_entry.id   AF-A0A7C8JWC7-F1
#
_cell.length_a   1.000
_cell.length_b   1.000
_cell.length_c   1.000
_cell.angle_alpha   90.00
_cell.angle_beta   90.00
_cell.angle_gamma   90.00
#
_symmetry.space_group_name_H-M   'P 1'
#
loop_
_entity.id
_entity.type
_entity.pdbx_description
1 polymer ?
#
loop_
_entity_poly.entity_id
_entity_poly.type
_entity_poly.pdbx_seq_one_letter_code
_entity_poly.pdbx_strand_id
1 'polypeptide(L)'
;MSHIITVTPSQITWTCEDRSFREYSSSNGVFRGFCQTCGSTLSWRNTKTPAEIDIFSGTLDEDVLIGGDGETGRKILMTDRQFWCDNLVPGVTDGAKSRFMYKTNAEGGVLGEVA
;
A
#
# COMPACT_ATOMS: atom_id res chain seq x y z
N MET A 1 -3.05 3.15 -9.59
CA MET A 1 -1.88 3.24 -8.72
C MET A 1 -2.36 3.21 -7.28
N SER A 2 -1.82 2.33 -6.45
CA SER A 2 -2.19 2.23 -5.03
C SER A 2 -1.13 2.93 -4.20
N HIS A 3 -1.54 3.84 -3.33
CA HIS A 3 -0.65 4.47 -2.37
C HIS A 3 -0.64 3.65 -1.09
N ILE A 4 0.56 3.32 -0.61
CA ILE A 4 0.78 2.49 0.57
C ILE A 4 1.80 3.16 1.48
N ILE A 5 1.61 2.98 2.78
CA ILE A 5 2.63 3.26 3.79
C ILE A 5 3.04 1.96 4.44
N THR A 6 4.35 1.74 4.59
CA THR A 6 4.88 0.57 5.28
C THR A 6 5.15 0.91 6.73
N VAL A 7 4.60 0.10 7.63
CA VAL A 7 4.73 0.24 9.07
C VAL A 7 5.16 -1.08 9.69
N THR A 8 5.72 -1.03 10.89
CA THR A 8 5.98 -2.24 11.68
C THR A 8 4.72 -2.66 12.43
N PRO A 9 4.57 -3.95 12.79
CA PRO A 9 3.43 -4.43 13.57
C PRO A 9 3.21 -3.67 14.90
N SER A 10 4.29 -3.16 15.51
CA SER A 10 4.20 -2.39 16.77
C SER A 10 3.72 -0.95 16.59
N GLN A 11 3.68 -0.44 15.36
CA GLN A 11 3.19 0.92 15.05
C GLN A 11 1.67 0.97 14.86
N ILE A 12 0.99 -0.18 14.82
CA ILE A 12 -0.45 -0.27 14.59
C ILE A 12 -1.16 -1.00 15.72
N THR A 13 -2.43 -0.63 15.94
CA THR A 13 -3.35 -1.35 16.80
C THR A 13 -4.64 -1.56 16.03
N TRP A 14 -5.09 -2.81 15.94
CA TRP A 14 -6.37 -3.13 15.30
C TRP A 14 -7.50 -2.90 16.31
N THR A 15 -8.34 -1.90 16.05
CA THR A 15 -9.41 -1.45 16.96
C THR A 15 -10.79 -1.96 16.59
N CYS A 16 -10.92 -2.74 15.51
CA CYS A 16 -12.21 -3.20 15.00
C CYS A 16 -12.93 -4.15 15.99
N GLU A 17 -13.93 -3.62 16.70
CA GLU A 17 -14.76 -4.38 17.65
C GLU A 17 -15.71 -5.38 16.95
N ASP A 18 -16.13 -5.05 15.73
CA ASP A 18 -17.11 -5.81 14.93
C ASP A 18 -16.48 -6.92 14.07
N ARG A 19 -15.15 -7.07 14.09
CA ARG A 19 -14.37 -7.98 13.22
C ARG A 19 -14.56 -7.71 11.71
N SER A 20 -14.83 -6.47 11.33
CA SER A 20 -14.90 -6.04 9.93
C SER A 20 -13.58 -6.23 9.19
N PHE A 21 -12.43 -6.03 9.84
CA PHE A 21 -11.12 -6.31 9.24
C PHE A 21 -10.84 -7.81 9.19
N ARG A 22 -10.60 -8.35 7.98
CA ARG A 22 -10.21 -9.75 7.77
C ARG A 22 -9.10 -9.92 6.76
N GLU A 23 -8.20 -10.86 7.07
CA GLU A 23 -7.10 -11.25 6.19
C GLU A 23 -7.40 -12.53 5.42
N TYR A 24 -6.93 -12.56 4.17
CA TYR A 24 -7.05 -13.70 3.28
C TYR A 24 -5.68 -14.01 2.67
N SER A 25 -5.36 -15.30 2.56
CA SER A 25 -4.17 -15.76 1.84
C SER A 25 -4.38 -15.57 0.34
N SER A 26 -3.59 -14.70 -0.29
CA SER A 26 -3.66 -14.50 -1.76
C SER A 26 -2.69 -15.39 -2.52
N SER A 27 -1.60 -15.81 -1.87
CA SER A 27 -0.63 -16.78 -2.37
C SER A 27 0.19 -17.29 -1.18
N ASN A 28 1.08 -18.26 -1.41
CA ASN A 28 1.86 -18.84 -0.32
C ASN A 28 2.67 -17.78 0.43
N GLY A 29 2.34 -17.56 1.71
CA GLY A 29 3.00 -16.57 2.56
C GLY A 29 2.62 -15.11 2.29
N VAL A 30 1.59 -14.82 1.48
CA VAL A 30 1.13 -13.45 1.20
C VAL A 30 -0.32 -13.28 1.65
N PHE A 31 -0.57 -12.23 2.42
CA PHE A 31 -1.86 -11.95 3.05
C PHE A 31 -2.37 -10.56 2.65
N ARG A 32 -3.67 -10.48 2.40
CA ARG A 32 -4.38 -9.24 2.07
C ARG A 32 -5.51 -9.02 3.06
N GLY A 33 -5.53 -7.85 3.67
CA GLY A 33 -6.57 -7.42 4.61
C GLY A 33 -7.64 -6.59 3.92
N PHE A 34 -8.91 -6.87 4.22
CA PHE A 34 -10.08 -6.16 3.68
C PHE A 34 -11.09 -5.84 4.77
N CYS A 35 -11.91 -4.82 4.53
CA CYS A 35 -13.15 -4.60 5.25
C CYS A 35 -14.25 -5.54 4.70
N GLN A 36 -14.83 -6.40 5.53
CA GLN A 36 -15.91 -7.32 5.12
C GLN A 36 -17.24 -6.62 4.81
N THR A 37 -17.42 -5.38 5.25
CA THR A 37 -18.66 -4.63 5.04
C THR A 37 -18.70 -3.95 3.68
N CYS A 38 -17.62 -3.26 3.29
CA CYS A 38 -17.57 -2.50 2.04
C CYS A 38 -16.59 -3.05 0.99
N GLY A 39 -15.75 -4.02 1.35
CA GLY A 39 -14.75 -4.61 0.46
C GLY A 39 -13.47 -3.80 0.28
N SER A 40 -13.30 -2.67 0.98
CA SER A 40 -12.08 -1.85 0.87
C SER A 40 -10.83 -2.66 1.24
N THR A 41 -9.78 -2.55 0.42
CA THR A 41 -8.45 -3.11 0.74
C THR A 41 -7.80 -2.25 1.81
N LEU A 42 -7.41 -2.86 2.93
CA LEU A 42 -6.89 -2.18 4.10
C LEU A 42 -5.39 -2.43 4.29
N SER A 43 -4.93 -3.67 4.08
CA SER A 43 -3.53 -4.03 4.32
C SER A 43 -2.98 -5.09 3.36
N TRP A 44 -1.65 -5.13 3.27
CA TRP A 44 -0.89 -6.22 2.66
C TRP A 44 0.30 -6.56 3.55
N ARG A 45 0.61 -7.85 3.68
CA ARG A 45 1.84 -8.32 4.33
C ARG A 45 2.28 -9.65 3.75
N ASN A 46 3.53 -10.01 4.00
CA ASN A 46 4.06 -11.31 3.60
C ASN A 46 4.97 -11.91 4.68
N THR A 47 5.29 -13.19 4.55
CA THR A 47 6.15 -13.90 5.51
C THR A 47 7.65 -13.75 5.25
N LYS A 48 8.05 -13.23 4.08
CA LYS A 48 9.46 -12.95 3.73
C LYS A 48 9.96 -11.68 4.46
N THR A 49 9.10 -10.69 4.68
CA THR A 49 9.35 -9.47 5.46
C THR A 49 8.34 -9.33 6.62
N PRO A 50 8.41 -10.20 7.65
CA PRO A 50 7.39 -10.25 8.71
C PRO A 50 7.36 -9.00 9.61
N ALA A 51 8.39 -8.14 9.54
CA ALA A 51 8.46 -6.88 10.27
C ALA A 51 7.75 -5.72 9.53
N GLU A 52 7.19 -5.97 8.35
CA GLU A 52 6.57 -4.96 7.49
C GLU A 52 5.09 -5.29 7.27
N ILE A 53 4.25 -4.26 7.39
CA ILE A 53 2.84 -4.27 7.01
C ILE A 53 2.61 -3.04 6.16
N ASP A 54 2.08 -3.24 4.96
CA ASP A 54 1.62 -2.15 4.12
C ASP A 54 0.17 -1.81 4.46
N ILE A 55 -0.09 -0.53 4.72
CA ILE A 55 -1.42 0.03 4.91
C ILE A 55 -1.75 0.90 3.71
N PHE A 56 -2.94 0.74 3.15
CA PHE A 56 -3.38 1.54 2.01
C PHE A 56 -3.70 2.96 2.49
N SER A 57 -2.91 3.95 2.09
CA SER A 57 -3.02 5.30 2.66
C SER A 57 -4.34 6.01 2.32
N GLY A 58 -5.03 5.56 1.27
CA GLY A 58 -6.38 6.02 0.94
C GLY A 58 -7.46 5.59 1.96
N THR A 59 -7.11 4.80 2.97
CA THR A 59 -8.01 4.41 4.07
C THR A 59 -7.76 5.23 5.34
N LEU A 60 -6.84 6.20 5.30
CA LEU A 60 -6.64 7.15 6.39
C LEU A 60 -7.76 8.20 6.36
N ASP A 61 -8.11 8.70 7.54
CA ASP A 61 -9.10 9.77 7.66
C ASP A 61 -8.64 11.03 6.91
N GLU A 62 -9.61 11.78 6.39
CA GLU A 62 -9.36 12.96 5.56
C GLU A 62 -8.52 14.02 6.30
N ASP A 63 -8.73 14.18 7.60
CA ASP A 63 -7.97 15.11 8.45
C ASP A 63 -6.49 14.73 8.57
N VAL A 64 -6.12 13.45 8.46
CA VAL A 64 -4.72 13.01 8.38
C VAL A 64 -4.10 13.40 7.05
N LEU A 65 -4.89 13.35 5.96
CA LEU A 65 -4.41 13.57 4.60
C LEU A 65 -4.33 15.06 4.23
N ILE A 66 -5.30 15.86 4.66
CA ILE A 66 -5.40 17.28 4.27
C ILE A 66 -5.62 18.23 5.44
N GLY A 67 -5.65 17.74 6.68
CA GLY A 67 -5.76 18.59 7.86
C GLY A 67 -4.49 19.38 8.16
N GLY A 68 -4.64 20.45 8.96
CA GLY A 68 -3.53 21.33 9.34
C GLY A 68 -2.92 22.07 8.16
N ASP A 69 -1.60 21.97 8.01
CA ASP A 69 -0.84 22.52 6.87
C ASP A 69 -0.70 21.52 5.71
N GLY A 70 -1.30 20.33 5.81
CA GLY A 70 -1.22 19.26 4.82
C GLY A 70 0.15 18.56 4.73
N GLU A 71 1.12 18.91 5.58
CA GLU A 71 2.48 18.37 5.47
C GLU A 71 2.55 16.87 5.80
N THR A 72 1.73 16.41 6.75
CA THR A 72 1.64 14.99 7.12
C THR A 72 1.15 14.14 5.95
N GLY A 73 0.00 14.50 5.37
CA GLY A 73 -0.53 13.81 4.19
C GLY A 73 0.42 13.87 3.00
N ARG A 74 1.09 15.01 2.78
CA ARG A 74 2.13 15.12 1.75
C ARG A 74 3.26 14.11 1.99
N LYS A 75 3.77 13.96 3.21
CA LYS A 75 4.81 12.96 3.51
C LYS A 75 4.35 11.52 3.32
N ILE A 76 3.10 11.22 3.65
CA ILE A 76 2.51 9.88 3.51
C ILE A 76 2.28 9.54 2.02
N LEU A 77 1.81 10.50 1.22
CA LEU A 77 1.39 10.26 -0.17
C LEU A 77 2.50 10.46 -1.20
N MET A 78 3.50 11.30 -0.91
CA MET A 78 4.65 11.54 -1.79
C MET A 78 5.69 10.43 -1.61
N THR A 79 5.40 9.27 -2.21
CA THR A 79 6.34 8.15 -2.30
C THR A 79 7.41 8.42 -3.36
N ASP A 80 8.64 8.02 -3.08
CA ASP A 80 9.73 7.99 -4.05
C ASP A 80 9.71 6.74 -4.93
N ARG A 81 8.79 5.80 -4.66
CA ARG A 81 8.69 4.47 -5.25
C ARG A 81 7.32 4.18 -5.84
N GLN A 82 7.30 3.58 -7.02
CA GLN A 82 6.11 2.97 -7.62
C GLN A 82 6.39 1.51 -7.94
N PHE A 83 5.42 0.65 -7.65
CA PHE A 83 5.49 -0.78 -7.90
C PHE A 83 4.53 -1.17 -9.03
N TRP A 84 4.72 -2.37 -9.59
CA TRP A 84 3.83 -2.94 -10.61
C TRP A 84 3.70 -2.09 -11.88
N CYS A 85 4.78 -1.42 -12.26
CA CYS A 85 4.81 -0.49 -13.39
C CYS A 85 5.02 -1.17 -14.76
N ASP A 86 4.82 -2.49 -14.87
CA ASP A 86 5.11 -3.26 -16.09
C ASP A 86 4.11 -2.99 -17.22
N ASN A 87 2.91 -2.49 -16.87
CA ASN A 87 1.82 -2.18 -17.80
C ASN A 87 1.51 -0.68 -17.87
N LEU A 88 2.53 0.18 -17.76
CA LEU A 88 2.36 1.62 -18.04
C LEU A 88 1.89 1.81 -19.49
N VAL A 89 0.86 2.63 -19.67
CA VAL A 89 0.25 2.88 -20.98
C VAL A 89 0.73 4.25 -21.47
N PRO A 90 1.54 4.30 -22.56
CA PRO A 90 2.06 5.55 -23.09
C PRO A 90 0.95 6.56 -23.40
N GLY A 91 1.15 7.81 -23.01
CA GLY A 91 0.19 8.90 -23.18
C GLY A 91 -0.96 8.92 -22.16
N VAL A 92 -1.12 7.86 -21.35
CA VAL A 92 -2.18 7.75 -20.33
C VAL A 92 -1.59 7.81 -18.92
N THR A 93 -0.51 7.06 -18.66
CA THR A 93 0.11 6.96 -17.33
C THR A 93 1.40 7.78 -17.18
N ASP A 94 1.71 8.67 -18.12
CA ASP A 94 2.96 9.44 -18.15
C ASP A 94 3.14 10.36 -16.92
N GLY A 95 2.05 10.67 -16.21
CA GLY A 95 2.06 11.42 -14.95
C GLY A 95 2.44 10.60 -13.72
N ALA A 96 2.42 9.27 -13.82
CA ALA A 96 2.88 8.36 -12.77
C ALA A 96 4.42 8.33 -12.80
N LYS A 97 5.04 9.37 -12.23
CA LYS A 97 6.50 9.48 -12.10
C LYS A 97 6.90 9.26 -10.66
N SER A 98 7.93 8.45 -10.44
CA SER A 98 8.62 8.32 -9.17
C SER A 98 10.13 8.24 -9.40
N ARG A 99 10.90 8.44 -8.34
CA ARG A 99 12.35 8.33 -8.40
C ARG A 99 12.80 6.91 -8.73
N PHE A 100 12.02 5.93 -8.29
CA PHE A 100 12.23 4.52 -8.58
C PHE A 100 10.91 3.89 -9.02
N MET A 101 10.91 3.24 -10.18
CA MET A 101 9.80 2.41 -10.63
C MET A 101 10.28 0.97 -10.65
N TYR A 102 9.53 0.04 -10.07
CA TYR A 102 9.88 -1.37 -10.04
C TYR A 102 8.88 -2.23 -10.79
N LYS A 103 9.41 -3.24 -11.47
CA LYS A 103 8.67 -4.45 -11.79
C LYS A 103 8.74 -5.36 -10.57
N THR A 104 7.61 -5.89 -10.13
CA THR A 104 7.55 -6.86 -9.04
C THR A 104 6.78 -8.08 -9.50
N ASN A 105 7.16 -9.26 -9.04
CA ASN A 105 6.38 -10.49 -9.27
C ASN A 105 5.17 -10.50 -8.34
N ALA A 106 4.15 -11.34 -8.62
CA ALA A 106 2.91 -11.42 -7.85
C ALA A 106 3.08 -11.65 -6.31
N GLU A 107 4.28 -12.03 -5.88
CA GLU A 107 4.65 -12.28 -4.48
C GLU A 107 5.34 -11.07 -3.82
N GLY A 108 5.46 -9.94 -4.51
CA GLY A 108 6.09 -8.71 -4.01
C GLY A 108 7.62 -8.66 -4.17
N GLY A 109 8.25 -9.62 -4.85
CA GLY A 109 9.68 -9.60 -5.13
C GLY A 109 10.01 -8.66 -6.28
N VAL A 110 11.02 -7.79 -6.11
CA VAL A 110 11.50 -6.87 -7.16
C VAL A 110 12.18 -7.67 -8.29
N LEU A 111 11.66 -7.50 -9.51
CA LEU A 111 12.16 -8.08 -10.75
C LEU A 111 13.14 -7.16 -11.50
N GLY A 112 13.12 -5.86 -11.23
CA GLY A 112 14.02 -4.87 -11.82
C GLY A 112 13.48 -3.44 -11.78
N GLU A 113 14.32 -2.46 -12.07
CA GLU A 113 13.93 -1.04 -12.21
C GLU A 113 13.40 -0.76 -13.62
N VAL A 114 12.36 0.07 -13.74
CA VAL A 114 11.80 0.51 -15.02
C VAL A 114 12.36 1.90 -15.34
N ALA A 115 12.97 2.04 -16.52
CA ALA A 115 13.54 3.28 -17.03
C ALA A 115 12.47 4.28 -17.48
#